data_AF-A0A535KY03-F1
#
_entry.id   AF-A0A535KY03-F1
#
_cell.length_a   1.000
_cell.length_b   1.000
_cell.length_c   1.000
_cell.angle_alpha   90.00
_cell.angle_beta   90.00
_cell.angle_gamma   90.00
#
_symmetry.space_group_name_H-M   'P 1'
#
loop_
_entity.id
_entity.type
_entity.pdbx_description
1 polymer ?
#
loop_
_entity_poly.entity_id
_entity_poly.type
_entity_poly.pdbx_seq_one_letter_code
_entity_poly.pdbx_strand_id
1 'polypeptide(L)'
;MPVPEVFFTVLLPEIEDSAELKVTLHLFWLLAQKKGNPRCVSGNDLRADHVLLRSLKRRGDPRPPEERLHQGLELALARGTLLRIHLRLVSEGDEQAEIIDWYFFNTPRSRKVVN
;
A
#
# COMPACT_ATOMS: atom_id res chain seq x y z
N MET A 1 10.39 13.26 -1.67
CA MET A 1 9.89 13.37 -3.06
C MET A 1 8.54 14.07 -2.98
N PRO A 2 8.29 15.14 -3.75
CA PRO A 2 6.97 15.76 -3.79
C PRO A 2 5.93 14.77 -4.31
N VAL A 3 4.67 14.90 -3.88
CA VAL A 3 3.56 14.15 -4.46
C VAL A 3 3.40 14.61 -5.92
N PRO A 4 3.38 13.69 -6.92
CA PRO A 4 3.31 14.07 -8.33
C PRO A 4 2.07 14.89 -8.69
N GLU A 5 2.15 15.81 -9.64
CA GLU A 5 1.00 16.61 -10.09
C GLU A 5 -0.19 15.73 -10.54
N VAL A 6 0.08 14.63 -11.24
CA VAL A 6 -0.94 13.67 -11.70
C VAL A 6 -1.77 13.08 -10.55
N PHE A 7 -1.22 13.06 -9.32
CA PHE A 7 -2.01 12.70 -8.14
C PHE A 7 -3.17 13.69 -7.97
N PHE A 8 -2.92 14.99 -8.05
CA PHE A 8 -3.92 16.02 -7.80
C PHE A 8 -4.90 16.17 -8.97
N THR A 9 -4.43 16.01 -10.21
CA THR A 9 -5.24 16.27 -11.41
C THR A 9 -6.03 15.05 -11.89
N VAL A 10 -5.58 13.83 -11.59
CA VAL A 10 -6.21 12.59 -12.07
C VAL A 10 -6.64 11.71 -10.92
N LEU A 11 -5.74 11.41 -9.97
CA LEU A 11 -6.04 10.38 -8.97
C LEU A 11 -6.97 10.87 -7.86
N LEU A 12 -6.67 12.03 -7.27
CA LEU A 12 -7.40 12.59 -6.13
C LEU A 12 -8.89 12.84 -6.43
N PRO A 13 -9.30 13.36 -7.60
CA PRO A 13 -10.72 13.51 -7.95
C PRO A 13 -11.50 12.19 -7.96
N GLU A 14 -10.83 11.08 -8.26
CA GLU A 14 -11.45 9.76 -8.38
C GLU A 14 -11.49 8.99 -7.04
N ILE A 15 -10.67 9.39 -6.07
CA ILE A 15 -10.64 8.78 -4.73
C ILE A 15 -11.81 9.32 -3.91
N GLU A 16 -12.79 8.45 -3.63
CA GLU A 16 -13.97 8.80 -2.83
C GLU A 16 -13.84 8.39 -1.35
N ASP A 17 -12.99 7.40 -1.05
CA ASP A 17 -12.85 6.87 0.30
C ASP A 17 -11.62 7.44 1.02
N SER A 18 -11.83 7.94 2.24
CA SER A 18 -10.77 8.53 3.05
C SER A 18 -9.64 7.57 3.44
N ALA A 19 -9.92 6.27 3.55
CA ALA A 19 -8.91 5.26 3.83
C ALA A 19 -8.03 5.02 2.61
N GLU A 20 -8.61 4.92 1.41
CA GLU A 20 -7.85 4.85 0.15
C GLU A 20 -6.90 6.05 0.01
N LEU A 21 -7.41 7.27 0.26
CA LEU A 21 -6.63 8.50 0.19
C LEU A 21 -5.43 8.47 1.15
N LYS A 22 -5.69 8.14 2.43
CA LYS A 22 -4.65 8.13 3.47
C LYS A 22 -3.60 7.06 3.20
N VAL A 23 -4.01 5.85 2.82
CA VAL A 23 -3.10 4.76 2.43
C VAL A 23 -2.22 5.21 1.27
N THR A 24 -2.82 5.76 0.21
CA THR A 24 -2.09 6.22 -0.98
C THR A 24 -1.04 7.29 -0.65
N LEU A 25 -1.43 8.33 0.10
CA LEU A 25 -0.51 9.39 0.53
C LEU A 25 0.61 8.86 1.42
N HIS A 26 0.29 7.93 2.32
CA HIS A 26 1.28 7.33 3.21
C HIS A 26 2.28 6.48 2.44
N LEU A 27 1.84 5.74 1.41
CA LEU A 27 2.74 5.01 0.51
C LEU A 27 3.64 5.96 -0.29
N PHE A 28 3.17 7.14 -0.72
CA PHE A 28 4.06 8.15 -1.32
C PHE A 28 5.19 8.53 -0.36
N TRP A 29 4.87 8.74 0.92
CA TRP A 29 5.86 9.10 1.94
C TRP A 29 6.84 7.95 2.25
N LEU A 30 6.34 6.73 2.45
CA LEU A 30 7.19 5.56 2.75
C LEU A 30 8.11 5.21 1.58
N LEU A 31 7.56 5.12 0.37
CA LEU A 31 8.32 4.74 -0.83
C LEU A 31 9.24 5.86 -1.31
N ALA A 32 9.04 7.12 -0.92
CA ALA A 32 10.00 8.18 -1.17
C ALA A 32 11.32 7.99 -0.39
N GLN A 33 11.29 7.26 0.73
CA GLN A 33 12.45 7.03 1.61
C GLN A 33 13.22 5.74 1.28
N LYS A 34 12.58 4.81 0.56
CA LYS A 34 13.21 3.53 0.16
C LYS A 34 14.14 3.72 -1.04
N LYS A 35 15.23 2.96 -1.07
CA LYS A 35 16.12 2.80 -2.23
C LYS A 35 15.73 1.54 -3.03
N GLY A 36 16.18 1.43 -4.28
CA GLY A 36 15.89 0.28 -5.14
C GLY A 36 14.78 0.53 -6.17
N ASN A 37 14.58 -0.46 -7.05
CA ASN A 37 13.57 -0.43 -8.10
C ASN A 37 13.02 -1.86 -8.36
N PRO A 38 11.71 -2.11 -8.20
CA PRO A 38 10.69 -1.17 -7.77
C PRO A 38 10.84 -0.88 -6.27
N ARG A 39 10.37 0.30 -5.84
CA ARG A 39 10.26 0.59 -4.41
C ARG A 39 8.99 -0.06 -3.90
N CYS A 40 9.11 -0.93 -2.91
CA CYS A 40 7.99 -1.68 -2.35
C CYS A 40 8.00 -1.63 -0.82
N VAL A 41 6.85 -1.93 -0.24
CA VAL A 41 6.63 -2.04 1.21
C VAL A 41 5.84 -3.31 1.49
N SER A 42 6.20 -4.03 2.54
CA SER A 42 5.49 -5.27 2.90
C SER A 42 4.17 -4.95 3.60
N GLY A 43 3.20 -5.87 3.52
CA GLY A 43 1.97 -5.77 4.31
C GLY A 43 2.23 -5.77 5.82
N ASN A 44 3.33 -6.39 6.26
CA ASN A 44 3.75 -6.38 7.66
C ASN A 44 4.24 -4.99 8.08
N ASP A 45 5.04 -4.33 7.24
CA ASP A 45 5.52 -2.96 7.48
C ASP A 45 4.33 -2.00 7.61
N LEU A 46 3.32 -2.12 6.74
CA LEU A 46 2.11 -1.28 6.77
C LEU A 46 1.27 -1.52 8.03
N ARG A 47 1.14 -2.77 8.47
CA ARG A 47 0.45 -3.14 9.72
C ARG A 47 1.20 -2.70 10.97
N ALA A 48 2.52 -2.58 10.90
CA ALA A 48 3.35 -2.09 12.01
C ALA A 48 3.43 -0.54 12.05
N ASP A 49 2.96 0.15 11.02
CA ASP A 49 3.06 1.60 10.92
C ASP A 49 1.99 2.31 11.77
N HIS A 50 2.39 2.73 12.97
CA HIS A 50 1.53 3.42 13.92
C HIS A 50 1.03 4.79 13.42
N VAL A 51 1.76 5.48 12.55
CA VAL A 51 1.32 6.77 11.97
C VAL A 51 0.17 6.51 11.01
N LEU A 52 0.32 5.52 10.12
CA LEU A 52 -0.71 5.09 9.20
C LEU A 52 -1.96 4.61 9.96
N LEU A 53 -1.81 3.65 10.86
CA LEU A 53 -2.94 3.09 11.62
C LEU A 53 -3.66 4.15 12.44
N ARG A 54 -2.94 5.07 13.09
CA ARG A 54 -3.57 6.19 13.80
C ARG A 54 -4.37 7.09 12.87
N SER A 55 -3.84 7.37 11.67
CA SER A 55 -4.53 8.21 10.69
C SER A 55 -5.83 7.57 10.17
N LEU A 56 -5.90 6.24 10.14
CA LEU A 56 -7.04 5.48 9.63
C LEU A 56 -8.20 5.36 10.61
N LYS A 57 -7.98 5.68 11.90
CA LYS A 57 -9.06 5.77 12.88
C LYS A 57 -10.05 6.87 12.50
N ARG A 58 -11.35 6.56 12.58
CA ARG A 58 -12.44 7.51 12.32
C ARG A 58 -13.34 7.60 13.54
N ARG A 59 -13.65 8.83 13.95
CA ARG A 59 -14.60 9.06 15.05
C ARG A 59 -15.97 8.48 14.70
N GLY A 60 -16.53 7.70 15.63
CA GLY A 60 -17.86 7.10 15.47
C GLY A 60 -17.90 5.84 14.61
N ASP A 61 -16.75 5.33 14.15
CA ASP A 61 -16.67 4.05 13.45
C ASP A 61 -15.87 3.07 14.32
N PRO A 62 -16.49 1.96 14.76
CA PRO A 62 -15.88 1.04 15.72
C PRO A 62 -14.84 0.10 15.08
N ARG A 63 -14.74 0.08 13.74
CA ARG A 63 -13.84 -0.86 13.05
C ARG A 63 -12.37 -0.61 13.45
N PRO A 64 -11.58 -1.67 13.63
CA PRO A 64 -10.17 -1.55 13.89
C PRO A 64 -9.44 -0.89 12.71
N PRO A 65 -8.36 -0.11 12.96
CA PRO A 65 -7.63 0.58 11.90
C PRO A 65 -7.00 -0.38 10.87
N GLU A 66 -6.74 -1.63 11.25
CA GLU A 66 -6.24 -2.69 10.36
C GLU A 66 -7.27 -3.08 9.31
N GLU A 67 -8.56 -3.11 9.65
CA GLU A 67 -9.63 -3.35 8.69
C GLU A 67 -9.76 -2.16 7.71
N ARG A 68 -9.52 -0.94 8.20
CA ARG A 68 -9.47 0.26 7.34
C ARG A 68 -8.26 0.29 6.44
N LEU A 69 -7.11 -0.19 6.93
CA LEU A 69 -5.91 -0.35 6.13
C LEU A 69 -6.19 -1.33 4.98
N HIS A 70 -6.78 -2.48 5.29
CA HIS A 70 -7.19 -3.46 4.29
C HIS A 70 -8.15 -2.85 3.27
N GLN A 71 -9.20 -2.16 3.73
CA GLN A 71 -10.15 -1.46 2.84
C GLN A 71 -9.43 -0.47 1.91
N GLY A 72 -8.55 0.38 2.45
CA GLY A 72 -7.82 1.37 1.66
C GLY A 72 -6.86 0.75 0.64
N LEU A 73 -6.20 -0.36 0.99
CA LEU A 73 -5.35 -1.11 0.07
C LEU A 73 -6.16 -1.75 -1.06
N GLU A 74 -7.26 -2.43 -0.74
CA GLU A 74 -8.11 -3.07 -1.75
C GLU A 74 -8.72 -2.06 -2.72
N LEU A 75 -9.17 -0.89 -2.25
CA LEU A 75 -9.64 0.19 -3.12
C LEU A 75 -8.54 0.71 -4.05
N ALA A 76 -7.34 0.95 -3.52
CA ALA A 76 -6.20 1.42 -4.31
C ALA A 76 -5.70 0.37 -5.32
N LEU A 77 -5.82 -0.92 -4.99
CA LEU A 77 -5.54 -2.03 -5.91
C LEU A 77 -6.61 -2.14 -7.00
N ALA A 78 -7.89 -2.07 -6.64
CA ALA A 78 -9.00 -2.13 -7.58
C ALA A 78 -8.97 -0.99 -8.60
N ARG A 79 -8.59 0.22 -8.15
CA ARG A 79 -8.37 1.38 -9.03
C ARG A 79 -7.14 1.23 -9.93
N GLY A 80 -6.21 0.34 -9.57
CA GLY A 80 -4.94 0.17 -10.25
C GLY A 80 -3.92 1.25 -9.92
N THR A 81 -4.08 1.98 -8.80
CA THR A 81 -3.07 2.90 -8.26
C THR A 81 -1.87 2.13 -7.71
N LEU A 82 -2.16 1.02 -7.03
CA LEU A 82 -1.17 0.11 -6.49
C LEU A 82 -1.15 -1.20 -7.27
N LEU A 83 -0.04 -1.91 -7.13
CA LEU A 83 0.13 -3.31 -7.53
C LEU A 83 0.53 -4.11 -6.29
N ARG A 84 0.16 -5.39 -6.27
CA ARG A 84 0.51 -6.36 -5.23
C ARG A 84 1.27 -7.55 -5.83
N ILE A 85 2.30 -8.00 -5.15
CA ILE A 85 2.92 -9.31 -5.38
C ILE A 85 2.84 -10.15 -4.12
N HIS A 86 2.68 -11.46 -4.30
CA HIS A 86 2.69 -12.44 -3.22
C HIS A 86 4.05 -13.15 -3.22
N LEU A 87 4.83 -12.96 -2.17
CA LEU A 87 6.10 -13.67 -1.99
C LEU A 87 5.90 -14.81 -1.01
N ARG A 88 6.26 -16.02 -1.44
CA ARG A 88 6.33 -17.20 -0.57
C ARG A 88 7.72 -17.26 0.03
N LEU A 89 7.81 -17.07 1.33
CA LEU A 89 9.01 -17.35 2.09
C LEU A 89 9.01 -18.82 2.46
N VAL A 90 10.00 -19.54 1.97
CA VAL A 90 10.23 -20.95 2.31
C VAL A 90 11.47 -20.98 3.20
N SER A 91 11.31 -21.41 4.44
CA SER A 91 12.44 -21.72 5.32
C SER A 91 12.84 -23.19 5.11
N GLU A 92 14.15 -23.47 5.07
CA GLU A 92 14.62 -24.85 5.04
C GLU A 92 14.14 -25.60 6.29
N GLY A 93 13.33 -26.64 6.07
CA GLY A 93 12.79 -27.50 7.12
C GLY A 93 11.38 -27.15 7.61
N ASP A 94 10.74 -26.11 7.06
CA ASP A 94 9.36 -25.74 7.40
C ASP A 94 8.43 -25.95 6.18
N GLU A 95 7.43 -26.83 6.32
CA GLU A 95 6.48 -27.13 5.24
C GLU A 95 5.43 -26.02 5.07
N GLN A 96 5.30 -25.11 6.05
CA GLN A 96 4.42 -23.94 5.96
C GLN A 96 5.16 -22.74 5.37
N ALA A 97 4.96 -22.50 4.07
CA ALA A 97 5.42 -21.27 3.43
C ALA A 97 4.57 -20.07 3.91
N GLU A 98 5.21 -19.06 4.50
CA GLU A 98 4.56 -17.79 4.81
C GLU A 98 4.37 -16.99 3.51
N ILE A 99 3.14 -16.54 3.24
CA ILE A 99 2.85 -15.64 2.13
C ILE A 99 2.87 -14.21 2.65
N ILE A 100 3.82 -13.42 2.16
CA ILE A 100 3.91 -11.99 2.45
C ILE A 100 3.54 -11.18 1.21
N ASP A 101 2.58 -10.28 1.39
CA ASP A 101 2.20 -9.31 0.37
C ASP A 101 3.18 -8.15 0.33
N TRP A 102 3.55 -7.73 -0.88
CA TRP A 102 4.30 -6.50 -1.11
C TRP A 102 3.55 -5.58 -2.05
N TYR A 103 3.56 -4.29 -1.71
CA TYR A 103 2.81 -3.24 -2.37
C TYR A 103 3.74 -2.20 -2.97
N PHE A 104 3.40 -1.70 -4.17
CA PHE A 104 4.13 -0.65 -4.87
C PHE A 104 3.21 0.11 -5.82
N PHE A 105 3.58 1.33 -6.19
CA PHE A 105 2.79 2.12 -7.14
C PHE A 105 2.79 1.49 -8.53
N ASN A 106 1.64 1.54 -9.20
CA ASN A 106 1.47 1.13 -10.58
C ASN A 106 2.07 2.17 -11.52
N THR A 107 3.34 1.98 -11.88
CA THR A 107 4.07 2.86 -12.79
C THR A 107 4.56 2.04 -13.98
N PRO A 108 4.82 2.65 -15.15
CA PRO A 108 5.41 1.93 -16.29
C PRO A 108 6.69 1.19 -15.93
N ARG A 109 7.46 1.69 -14.95
CA ARG A 109 8.68 1.04 -14.46
C ARG A 109 8.39 -0.20 -13.62
N SER A 110 7.47 -0.12 -12.68
CA SER A 110 7.17 -1.22 -11.77
C SER A 110 6.39 -2.36 -12.46
N ARG A 111 5.61 -2.07 -13.52
CA ARG A 111 4.97 -3.10 -14.35
C ARG A 111 5.95 -4.09 -14.98
N LYS A 112 7.22 -3.71 -15.19
CA LYS A 112 8.25 -4.60 -15.75
C LYS A 112 8.71 -5.69 -14.78
N VAL A 113 8.33 -5.59 -13.50
CA VAL A 113 8.82 -6.46 -12.41
C VAL A 113 7.79 -7.54 -12.07
N VAL A 114 6.53 -7.35 -12.49
CA VAL A 114 5.41 -8.28 -12.28
C VAL A 114 5.13 -9.19 -13.49
N ASN A 115 5.92 -9.07 -14.55
CA ASN A 115 5.84 -9.91 -15.75
C ASN A 115 6.94 -10.96 -15.79
#